data_AF-A0A952B141-F1
#
_entry.id   AF-A0A952B141-F1
#
_cell.length_a   1.000
_cell.length_b   1.000
_cell.length_c   1.000
_cell.angle_alpha   90.00
_cell.angle_beta   90.00
_cell.angle_gamma   90.00
#
_symmetry.space_group_name_H-M   'P 1'
#
loop_
_entity.id
_entity.type
_entity.pdbx_description
1 polymer ?
#
loop_
_entity_poly.entity_id
_entity_poly.type
_entity_poly.pdbx_seq_one_letter_code
_entity_poly.pdbx_strand_id
1 'polypeptide(L)'
;MRTRNVFTLTIVWISTLFGIVFAAEGMVLIPAGEFDMGDHFNVGDSDEKPVHSVSIGSFYIGATEVTTQEYCDYLNNVYSQGVIEVRTGAVYAVGGSYIYCKTTDAPTSWSGHYSRITFSNNTFSVLSGKQDHPIQMVGWYGVAAYCNWLSARDGYQSCYDTSTWECDFYKNGYRLPTEAEWEYAARGGLQYFKYPWGNNITALEANYIWNLGIPSPATISVGYYQPNDYGLYGMIGNVWEFCHDWYNSSYYSSSPGSNPQGPISGSSRVIRGGGYGSTEFSCRLANREWYNPNHPAPDVGFRIVRSSDQVDNIPPYADAGTDQTVEATSPAGFSVTLDGSGSTDPDSTPGTNNDIEFFDWYEGATLLGSGEAINYTFPLGSHTVTLVVTDFLGETNSDEVIIVVEDTIPPEITIIAPEPHGLYAAGDLVLDFSAYDVVSGDIEEPNLWGTLNGYSDPVYPGDVPGAGVYTLVVYAKDKAGNEAQETVFFVVYDPSGGFVTGGGWIDSPSGAYMPDPSLSGKANFGFISKYKKGATTPTGQTEFVFQTGDLNFHSSSYDWLVVTGSDYARFKGWGSINGEEGYRFMIWAGNGPDTFRIKIWWEDGEIENVVYDNGMDQEIGGGSIVIHTK
;
A
#
# COMPACT_ATOMS: atom_id res chain seq x y z
N MET A 1 -8.82 2.99 72.79
CA MET A 1 -8.63 4.43 72.51
C MET A 1 -7.21 4.85 72.87
N ARG A 2 -6.37 5.06 71.86
CA ARG A 2 -5.41 6.18 71.72
C ARG A 2 -4.54 5.91 70.50
N THR A 3 -4.98 6.47 69.39
CA THR A 3 -4.25 6.72 68.16
C THR A 3 -2.95 7.47 68.46
N ARG A 4 -1.84 6.98 67.92
CA ARG A 4 -0.56 7.70 67.86
C ARG A 4 -0.45 8.29 66.46
N ASN A 5 -0.78 9.57 66.34
CA ASN A 5 -0.48 10.36 65.15
C ASN A 5 1.03 10.62 65.12
N VAL A 6 1.70 10.13 64.07
CA VAL A 6 3.06 10.55 63.71
C VAL A 6 2.86 11.69 62.71
N PHE A 7 3.17 12.91 63.12
CA PHE A 7 3.27 14.05 62.22
C PHE A 7 4.64 14.01 61.54
N THR A 8 4.66 13.76 60.23
CA THR A 8 5.83 13.97 59.39
C THR A 8 5.98 15.48 59.17
N LEU A 9 7.10 16.04 59.62
CA LEU A 9 7.43 17.45 59.50
C LEU A 9 8.03 17.71 58.11
N THR A 10 7.23 18.20 57.17
CA THR A 10 7.73 18.66 55.86
C THR A 10 8.33 20.06 56.06
N ILE A 11 9.65 20.16 56.15
CA ILE A 11 10.36 21.44 56.09
C ILE A 11 10.57 21.77 54.61
N VAL A 12 9.77 22.71 54.09
CA VAL A 12 10.00 23.34 52.78
C VAL A 12 10.79 24.62 53.03
N TRP A 13 12.06 24.66 52.62
CA TRP A 13 12.78 25.93 52.49
C TRP A 13 12.46 26.54 51.14
N ILE A 14 11.74 27.67 51.14
CA ILE A 14 11.59 28.54 49.97
C ILE A 14 12.72 29.57 50.03
N SER A 15 13.63 29.54 49.06
CA SER A 15 14.50 30.68 48.72
C SER A 15 14.46 30.90 47.22
N THR A 16 13.83 32.00 46.80
CA THR A 16 13.78 32.46 45.41
C THR A 16 15.08 33.14 45.01
N LEU A 17 15.84 32.48 44.13
CA LEU A 17 16.61 33.01 42.99
C LEU A 17 17.24 31.76 42.32
N PHE A 18 16.66 31.30 41.20
CA PHE A 18 16.96 30.04 40.48
C PHE A 18 17.02 28.79 41.41
N GLY A 19 15.86 28.32 41.84
CA GLY A 19 15.74 27.13 42.69
C GLY A 19 15.89 25.84 41.88
N ILE A 20 17.07 25.22 41.94
CA ILE A 20 17.27 23.81 41.59
C ILE A 20 16.41 22.97 42.54
N VAL A 21 15.49 22.18 42.01
CA VAL A 21 14.67 21.24 42.79
C VAL A 21 15.44 19.92 42.89
N PHE A 22 16.02 19.64 44.05
CA PHE A 22 16.51 18.29 44.34
C PHE A 22 15.31 17.37 44.56
N ALA A 23 15.18 16.32 43.75
CA ALA A 23 14.26 15.24 44.06
C ALA A 23 14.79 14.46 45.28
N ALA A 24 13.90 13.88 46.07
CA ALA A 24 14.30 12.79 46.96
C ALA A 24 15.00 11.71 46.11
N GLU A 25 16.10 11.11 46.61
CA GLU A 25 16.90 10.04 45.96
C GLU A 25 18.16 10.47 45.17
N GLY A 26 18.68 11.69 45.34
CA GLY A 26 19.99 12.06 44.74
C GLY A 26 19.94 12.27 43.23
N MET A 27 18.75 12.50 42.69
CA MET A 27 18.48 12.84 41.29
C MET A 27 18.11 14.32 41.17
N VAL A 28 18.41 14.90 40.00
CA VAL A 28 18.10 16.29 39.62
C VAL A 28 17.09 16.27 38.49
N LEU A 29 16.04 17.09 38.59
CA LEU A 29 15.13 17.33 37.48
C LEU A 29 15.79 18.27 36.47
N ILE A 30 15.97 17.78 35.25
CA ILE A 30 16.40 18.55 34.09
C ILE A 30 15.14 19.06 33.37
N PRO A 31 14.99 20.38 33.17
CA PRO A 31 13.82 20.93 32.48
C PRO A 31 13.85 20.54 31.00
N ALA A 32 12.66 20.45 30.40
CA ALA A 32 12.56 20.33 28.95
C ALA A 32 13.14 21.58 28.25
N GLY A 33 13.75 21.40 27.09
CA GLY A 33 14.28 22.51 26.31
C GLY A 33 14.99 22.07 25.04
N GLU A 34 15.44 23.06 24.27
CA GLU A 34 16.21 22.87 23.04
C GLU A 34 17.67 23.25 23.26
N PHE A 35 18.58 22.56 22.57
CA PHE A 35 19.99 22.93 22.50
C PHE A 35 20.61 22.53 21.17
N ASP A 36 21.70 23.18 20.79
CA ASP A 36 22.51 22.69 19.67
C ASP A 36 23.51 21.65 20.20
N MET A 37 23.41 20.42 19.69
CA MET A 37 24.26 19.28 20.04
C MET A 37 25.48 19.22 19.12
N GLY A 38 26.65 18.90 19.68
CA GLY A 38 27.91 18.70 18.93
C GLY A 38 28.98 19.80 19.05
N ASP A 39 30.03 19.67 18.24
CA ASP A 39 31.24 20.50 18.32
C ASP A 39 31.11 21.85 17.59
N HIS A 40 30.92 22.90 18.39
CA HIS A 40 30.81 24.29 17.94
C HIS A 40 32.15 24.95 17.61
N PHE A 41 33.27 24.36 18.01
CA PHE A 41 34.58 24.97 17.91
C PHE A 41 35.42 24.42 16.76
N ASN A 42 34.96 23.35 16.10
CA ASN A 42 35.71 22.68 15.04
C ASN A 42 37.11 22.24 15.52
N VAL A 43 37.16 21.70 16.74
CA VAL A 43 38.39 21.21 17.39
C VAL A 43 38.34 19.72 17.64
N GLY A 44 37.16 19.10 17.60
CA GLY A 44 36.97 17.68 17.80
C GLY A 44 37.02 16.85 16.52
N ASP A 45 36.68 15.58 16.66
CA ASP A 45 36.64 14.63 15.55
C ASP A 45 35.43 14.87 14.63
N SER A 46 35.47 14.28 13.44
CA SER A 46 34.46 14.54 12.40
C SER A 46 33.06 14.06 12.77
N ASP A 47 32.96 13.10 13.68
CA ASP A 47 31.71 12.49 14.12
C ASP A 47 31.03 13.26 15.27
N GLU A 48 31.68 14.30 15.79
CA GLU A 48 31.08 15.28 16.71
C GLU A 48 30.23 16.32 15.96
N LYS A 49 29.94 16.06 14.67
CA LYS A 49 29.31 16.97 13.71
C LYS A 49 28.32 16.26 12.79
N PRO A 50 27.41 17.02 12.14
CA PRO A 50 27.20 18.47 12.26
C PRO A 50 26.65 18.88 13.62
N VAL A 51 26.85 20.15 13.96
CA VAL A 51 26.05 20.77 15.02
C VAL A 51 24.60 20.77 14.54
N HIS A 52 23.68 20.28 15.37
CA HIS A 52 22.27 20.14 15.02
C HIS A 52 21.38 20.45 16.24
N SER A 53 20.19 20.99 15.99
CA SER A 53 19.25 21.36 17.05
C SER A 53 18.48 20.12 17.53
N VAL A 54 18.38 19.96 18.85
CA VAL A 54 17.70 18.84 19.51
C VAL A 54 16.79 19.39 20.61
N SER A 55 15.54 18.94 20.61
CA SER A 55 14.59 19.10 21.71
C SER A 55 14.70 17.92 22.67
N ILE A 56 14.82 18.21 23.97
CA ILE A 56 14.87 17.23 25.05
C ILE A 56 13.67 17.47 25.98
N GLY A 57 12.88 16.43 26.24
CA GLY A 57 11.83 16.45 27.26
C GLY A 57 12.41 16.57 28.67
N SER A 58 11.57 16.84 29.67
CA SER A 58 12.06 16.85 31.06
C SER A 58 12.32 15.42 31.56
N PHE A 59 13.38 15.25 32.33
CA PHE A 59 13.77 13.97 32.90
C PHE A 59 14.54 14.18 34.20
N TYR A 60 14.59 13.15 35.03
CA TYR A 60 15.48 13.12 36.18
C TYR A 60 16.80 12.46 35.78
N ILE A 61 17.93 13.01 36.22
CA ILE A 61 19.27 12.41 36.08
C ILE A 61 19.94 12.31 37.45
N GLY A 62 20.73 11.26 37.68
CA GLY A 62 21.54 11.13 38.88
C GLY A 62 22.49 12.33 39.02
N ALA A 63 22.54 12.95 40.21
CA ALA A 63 23.41 14.09 40.47
C ALA A 63 24.89 13.72 40.32
N THR A 64 25.24 12.45 40.57
CA THR A 64 26.58 11.89 40.46
C THR A 64 26.57 10.63 39.59
N GLU A 65 27.76 10.13 39.24
CA GLU A 65 27.91 8.74 38.80
C GLU A 65 27.40 7.76 39.88
N VAL A 66 26.99 6.56 39.46
CA VAL A 66 26.63 5.49 40.41
C VAL A 66 27.89 5.06 41.18
N THR A 67 27.77 4.98 42.50
CA THR A 67 28.87 4.64 43.38
C THR A 67 29.17 3.15 43.39
N THR A 68 30.39 2.81 43.80
CA THR A 68 30.81 1.41 43.95
C THR A 68 29.98 0.69 45.02
N GLN A 69 29.58 1.40 46.09
CA GLN A 69 28.73 0.83 47.13
C GLN A 69 27.32 0.50 46.61
N GLU A 70 26.67 1.42 45.89
CA GLU A 70 25.33 1.18 45.33
C GLU A 70 25.31 -0.03 44.39
N TYR A 71 26.30 -0.14 43.51
CA TYR A 71 26.40 -1.29 42.60
C TYR A 71 26.72 -2.60 43.36
N CYS A 72 27.53 -2.54 44.42
CA CYS A 72 27.82 -3.69 45.27
C CYS A 72 26.57 -4.19 46.02
N ASP A 73 25.71 -3.29 46.46
CA ASP A 73 24.44 -3.63 47.12
C ASP A 73 23.48 -4.31 46.14
N TYR A 74 23.41 -3.82 44.90
CA TYR A 74 22.72 -4.50 43.80
C TYR A 74 23.22 -5.93 43.62
N LEU A 75 24.53 -6.12 43.43
CA LEU A 75 25.12 -7.44 43.20
C LEU A 75 24.80 -8.41 44.34
N ASN A 76 24.95 -7.98 45.60
CA ASN A 76 24.61 -8.82 46.75
C ASN A 76 23.12 -9.19 46.77
N ASN A 77 22.24 -8.24 46.45
CA ASN A 77 20.79 -8.47 46.42
C ASN A 77 20.43 -9.52 45.35
N VAL A 78 20.84 -9.32 44.10
CA VAL A 78 20.47 -10.24 43.00
C VAL A 78 21.21 -11.58 43.07
N TYR A 79 22.41 -11.63 43.65
CA TYR A 79 23.12 -12.89 43.88
C TYR A 79 22.41 -13.76 44.91
N SER A 80 21.91 -13.16 46.00
CA SER A 80 21.15 -13.90 47.03
C SER A 80 19.86 -14.53 46.50
N GLN A 81 19.33 -14.01 45.39
CA GLN A 81 18.15 -14.50 44.69
C GLN A 81 18.48 -15.51 43.57
N GLY A 82 19.76 -15.79 43.33
CA GLY A 82 20.19 -16.71 42.26
C GLY A 82 20.00 -16.15 40.85
N VAL A 83 19.91 -14.82 40.68
CA VAL A 83 19.74 -14.16 39.37
C VAL A 83 21.08 -14.02 38.64
N ILE A 84 22.18 -13.86 39.39
CA ILE A 84 23.54 -13.73 38.85
C ILE A 84 24.47 -14.80 39.41
N GLU A 85 25.56 -15.05 38.69
CA GLU A 85 26.64 -15.94 39.08
C GLU A 85 28.01 -15.32 38.79
N VAL A 86 29.03 -15.81 39.49
CA VAL A 86 30.42 -15.40 39.29
C VAL A 86 31.18 -16.52 38.57
N ARG A 87 31.68 -16.22 37.37
CA ARG A 87 32.50 -17.12 36.54
C ARG A 87 33.86 -16.48 36.30
N THR A 88 34.92 -17.14 36.77
CA THR A 88 36.31 -16.74 36.49
C THR A 88 36.58 -15.24 36.74
N GLY A 89 36.14 -14.73 37.89
CA GLY A 89 36.36 -13.33 38.29
C GLY A 89 35.49 -12.30 37.57
N ALA A 90 34.41 -12.72 36.93
CA ALA A 90 33.42 -11.87 36.28
C ALA A 90 32.00 -12.26 36.69
N VAL A 91 31.11 -11.27 36.75
CA VAL A 91 29.69 -11.46 37.05
C VAL A 91 28.90 -11.57 35.76
N TYR A 92 27.93 -12.47 35.76
CA TYR A 92 26.98 -12.68 34.67
C TYR A 92 25.59 -12.95 35.22
N ALA A 93 24.55 -12.72 34.43
CA ALA A 93 23.27 -13.38 34.67
C ALA A 93 23.42 -14.90 34.61
N VAL A 94 22.67 -15.64 35.43
CA VAL A 94 22.62 -17.11 35.37
C VAL A 94 22.15 -17.53 33.97
N GLY A 95 22.95 -18.35 33.29
CA GLY A 95 22.67 -18.78 31.91
C GLY A 95 22.95 -17.74 30.82
N GLY A 96 23.32 -16.51 31.19
CA GLY A 96 23.66 -15.44 30.25
C GLY A 96 25.09 -15.51 29.71
N SER A 97 25.37 -14.78 28.63
CA SER A 97 26.70 -14.67 28.01
C SER A 97 27.37 -13.31 28.26
N TYR A 98 26.61 -12.29 28.66
CA TYR A 98 27.10 -10.94 28.83
C TYR A 98 27.72 -10.67 30.20
N ILE A 99 28.87 -9.98 30.20
CA ILE A 99 29.59 -9.63 31.43
C ILE A 99 28.95 -8.40 32.06
N TYR A 100 28.53 -8.52 33.33
CA TYR A 100 27.99 -7.40 34.09
C TYR A 100 29.09 -6.54 34.71
N CYS A 101 30.06 -7.17 35.38
CA CYS A 101 31.25 -6.49 35.89
C CYS A 101 32.38 -7.49 36.16
N LYS A 102 33.57 -6.98 36.46
CA LYS A 102 34.71 -7.78 36.93
C LYS A 102 34.85 -7.67 38.45
N THR A 103 35.10 -8.79 39.12
CA THR A 103 35.37 -8.87 40.58
C THR A 103 36.84 -9.12 40.90
N THR A 104 37.67 -9.28 39.88
CA THR A 104 39.12 -9.41 39.96
C THR A 104 39.75 -8.69 38.78
N ASP A 105 40.97 -8.19 38.95
CA ASP A 105 41.72 -7.61 37.83
C ASP A 105 42.00 -8.69 36.77
N ALA A 106 41.87 -8.33 35.49
CA ALA A 106 42.37 -9.18 34.41
C ALA A 106 43.90 -9.37 34.60
N PRO A 107 44.47 -10.52 34.23
CA PRO A 107 45.91 -10.74 34.36
C PRO A 107 46.62 -10.00 33.22
N THR A 108 46.76 -8.68 33.34
CA THR A 108 47.63 -7.88 32.48
C THR A 108 48.60 -7.09 33.33
N SER A 109 49.74 -6.75 32.76
CA SER A 109 50.95 -6.22 33.42
C SER A 109 50.80 -4.83 34.07
N TRP A 110 49.58 -4.32 34.24
CA TRP A 110 49.28 -3.11 34.99
C TRP A 110 48.92 -3.50 36.43
N SER A 111 49.85 -3.30 37.36
CA SER A 111 49.74 -3.64 38.78
C SER A 111 48.86 -2.65 39.58
N GLY A 112 47.65 -2.36 39.11
CA GLY A 112 46.68 -1.50 39.81
C GLY A 112 45.35 -2.23 39.99
N HIS A 113 44.84 -2.26 41.21
CA HIS A 113 43.52 -2.81 41.52
C HIS A 113 42.42 -1.90 40.94
N TYR A 114 41.98 -2.17 39.72
CA TYR A 114 40.94 -1.39 39.06
C TYR A 114 39.55 -1.91 39.40
N SER A 115 39.39 -3.21 39.66
CA SER A 115 38.13 -3.70 40.21
C SER A 115 38.00 -3.29 41.67
N ARG A 116 36.97 -2.50 41.96
CA ARG A 116 36.69 -1.99 43.32
C ARG A 116 35.73 -2.86 44.10
N ILE A 117 35.29 -3.95 43.48
CA ILE A 117 34.42 -4.96 44.07
C ILE A 117 35.19 -6.27 44.07
N THR A 118 35.30 -6.89 45.23
CA THR A 118 35.87 -8.24 45.39
C THR A 118 34.74 -9.23 45.65
N PHE A 119 34.93 -10.49 45.25
CA PHE A 119 33.99 -11.56 45.56
C PHE A 119 34.71 -12.67 46.33
N SER A 120 34.29 -12.87 47.58
CA SER A 120 34.84 -13.92 48.45
C SER A 120 33.77 -14.40 49.43
N ASN A 121 33.83 -15.68 49.82
CA ASN A 121 32.84 -16.29 50.73
C ASN A 121 31.39 -16.00 50.31
N ASN A 122 31.09 -16.11 49.01
CA ASN A 122 29.77 -15.86 48.41
C ASN A 122 29.20 -14.46 48.67
N THR A 123 30.06 -13.46 48.88
CA THR A 123 29.67 -12.08 49.18
C THR A 123 30.51 -11.11 48.34
N PHE A 124 29.85 -10.10 47.78
CA PHE A 124 30.52 -8.97 47.14
C PHE A 124 30.90 -7.92 48.19
N SER A 125 32.10 -7.36 48.10
CA SER A 125 32.61 -6.36 49.04
C SER A 125 33.40 -5.26 48.33
N VAL A 126 33.16 -4.01 48.72
CA VAL A 126 33.89 -2.85 48.20
C VAL A 126 35.29 -2.75 48.82
N LEU A 127 36.28 -2.38 48.01
CA LEU A 127 37.63 -2.07 48.53
C LEU A 127 37.56 -0.92 49.53
N SER A 128 38.30 -1.04 50.63
CA SER A 128 38.29 -0.04 51.72
C SER A 128 38.61 1.36 51.20
N GLY A 129 37.74 2.33 51.49
CA GLY A 129 37.88 3.72 51.05
C GLY A 129 37.41 3.99 49.62
N LYS A 130 36.73 3.04 48.97
CA LYS A 130 36.21 3.16 47.60
C LYS A 130 34.68 3.14 47.50
N GLN A 131 33.98 3.18 48.63
CA GLN A 131 32.52 3.17 48.70
C GLN A 131 31.89 4.29 47.85
N ASP A 132 32.35 5.52 48.06
CA ASP A 132 31.80 6.72 47.40
C ASP A 132 32.52 7.06 46.09
N HIS A 133 33.38 6.19 45.59
CA HIS A 133 33.98 6.36 44.27
C HIS A 133 33.03 5.82 43.19
N PRO A 134 33.02 6.37 41.97
CA PRO A 134 32.19 5.84 40.88
C PRO A 134 32.52 4.38 40.62
N ILE A 135 31.50 3.58 40.32
CA ILE A 135 31.72 2.22 39.85
C ILE A 135 32.45 2.26 38.49
N GLN A 136 33.40 1.35 38.33
CA GLN A 136 34.14 1.12 37.09
C GLN A 136 34.27 -0.39 36.89
N MET A 137 34.86 -0.84 35.77
CA MET A 137 34.94 -2.27 35.42
C MET A 137 33.55 -2.91 35.33
N VAL A 138 32.59 -2.17 34.75
CA VAL A 138 31.22 -2.61 34.42
C VAL A 138 31.04 -2.72 32.91
N GLY A 139 30.22 -3.67 32.47
CA GLY A 139 29.74 -3.77 31.09
C GLY A 139 28.34 -3.14 30.96
N TRP A 140 27.99 -2.68 29.77
CA TRP A 140 26.73 -1.98 29.50
C TRP A 140 25.50 -2.80 29.92
N TYR A 141 25.49 -4.11 29.65
CA TYR A 141 24.39 -5.01 30.02
C TYR A 141 24.22 -5.15 31.54
N GLY A 142 25.32 -5.10 32.30
CA GLY A 142 25.25 -5.09 33.77
C GLY A 142 24.67 -3.80 34.32
N VAL A 143 24.98 -2.69 33.66
CA VAL A 143 24.44 -1.37 33.97
C VAL A 143 22.94 -1.28 33.64
N ALA A 144 22.51 -1.77 32.46
CA ALA A 144 21.09 -1.84 32.10
C ALA A 144 20.30 -2.74 33.08
N ALA A 145 20.87 -3.89 33.47
CA ALA A 145 20.28 -4.74 34.50
C ALA A 145 20.20 -4.08 35.88
N TYR A 146 21.23 -3.30 36.26
CA TYR A 146 21.19 -2.47 37.48
C TYR A 146 20.04 -1.47 37.42
N CYS A 147 19.81 -0.81 36.29
CA CYS A 147 18.70 0.14 36.11
C CYS A 147 17.34 -0.55 36.33
N ASN A 148 17.10 -1.71 35.70
CA ASN A 148 15.88 -2.48 35.92
C ASN A 148 15.70 -2.93 37.37
N TRP A 149 16.79 -3.38 38.02
CA TRP A 149 16.76 -3.74 39.44
C TRP A 149 16.38 -2.54 40.30
N LEU A 150 16.94 -1.37 40.01
CA LEU A 150 16.64 -0.13 40.71
C LEU A 150 15.17 0.26 40.53
N SER A 151 14.63 0.11 39.31
CA SER A 151 13.21 0.33 39.02
C SER A 151 12.33 -0.55 39.88
N ALA A 152 12.60 -1.86 39.88
CA ALA A 152 11.83 -2.82 40.67
C ALA A 152 11.92 -2.55 42.19
N ARG A 153 13.10 -2.16 42.68
CA ARG A 153 13.33 -1.81 44.09
C ARG A 153 12.46 -0.62 44.51
N ASP A 154 12.35 0.39 43.65
CA ASP A 154 11.67 1.65 43.93
C ASP A 154 10.21 1.67 43.45
N GLY A 155 9.73 0.57 42.85
CA GLY A 155 8.33 0.40 42.42
C GLY A 155 7.99 0.98 41.05
N TYR A 156 9.00 1.23 40.20
CA TYR A 156 8.85 1.67 38.81
C TYR A 156 8.85 0.49 37.82
N GLN A 157 8.38 0.75 36.60
CA GLN A 157 8.42 -0.22 35.51
C GLN A 157 9.87 -0.43 35.03
N SER A 158 10.22 -1.64 34.58
CA SER A 158 11.52 -1.90 33.95
C SER A 158 11.56 -1.30 32.55
N CYS A 159 12.60 -0.53 32.24
CA CYS A 159 12.78 0.05 30.90
C CYS A 159 13.39 -0.93 29.90
N TYR A 160 14.28 -1.82 30.35
CA TYR A 160 14.97 -2.75 29.42
C TYR A 160 14.30 -4.12 29.37
N ASP A 161 14.10 -4.66 28.17
CA ASP A 161 13.86 -6.10 28.00
C ASP A 161 15.22 -6.84 28.11
N THR A 162 15.38 -7.74 29.08
CA THR A 162 16.67 -8.44 29.29
C THR A 162 16.99 -9.53 28.26
N SER A 163 16.06 -9.84 27.36
CA SER A 163 16.23 -10.79 26.26
C SER A 163 16.72 -10.10 24.98
N THR A 164 16.17 -8.93 24.63
CA THR A 164 16.55 -8.16 23.44
C THR A 164 17.51 -7.00 23.76
N TRP A 165 17.50 -6.52 25.00
CA TRP A 165 18.19 -5.31 25.48
C TRP A 165 17.71 -4.00 24.85
N GLU A 166 16.50 -4.03 24.26
CA GLU A 166 15.80 -2.83 23.84
C GLU A 166 15.27 -2.05 25.05
N CYS A 167 15.23 -0.73 24.93
CA CYS A 167 14.71 0.15 25.96
C CYS A 167 13.35 0.69 25.56
N ASP A 168 12.36 0.51 26.41
CA ASP A 168 11.09 1.20 26.33
C ASP A 168 11.21 2.53 27.10
N PHE A 169 11.31 3.63 26.34
CA PHE A 169 11.50 4.98 26.86
C PHE A 169 10.22 5.59 27.48
N TYR A 170 9.07 4.94 27.29
CA TYR A 170 7.77 5.36 27.84
C TYR A 170 7.54 4.82 29.26
N LYS A 171 8.34 3.84 29.69
CA LYS A 171 8.35 3.37 31.07
C LYS A 171 8.94 4.42 32.01
N ASN A 172 8.37 4.55 33.20
CA ASN A 172 8.84 5.47 34.23
C ASN A 172 10.06 4.99 35.03
N GLY A 173 10.68 3.89 34.60
CA GLY A 173 11.83 3.29 35.25
C GLY A 173 13.13 4.05 35.10
N TYR A 174 14.14 3.56 35.81
CA TYR A 174 15.51 3.96 35.59
C TYR A 174 16.06 3.31 34.31
N ARG A 175 16.91 4.07 33.62
CA ARG A 175 17.66 3.66 32.44
C ARG A 175 18.97 4.43 32.33
N LEU A 176 19.79 4.08 31.35
CA LEU A 176 20.91 4.92 30.92
C LEU A 176 20.39 6.18 30.19
N PRO A 177 21.11 7.33 30.28
CA PRO A 177 20.78 8.50 29.47
C PRO A 177 20.95 8.20 27.99
N THR A 178 20.15 8.83 27.13
CA THR A 178 20.55 8.95 25.72
C THR A 178 21.79 9.84 25.60
N GLU A 179 22.52 9.74 24.49
CA GLU A 179 23.68 10.59 24.21
C GLU A 179 23.30 12.07 24.27
N ALA A 180 22.10 12.40 23.76
CA ALA A 180 21.60 13.77 23.74
C ALA A 180 21.14 14.26 25.13
N GLU A 181 20.44 13.43 25.91
CA GLU A 181 20.13 13.73 27.31
C GLU A 181 21.40 13.99 28.11
N TRP A 182 22.43 13.17 27.91
CA TRP A 182 23.71 13.32 28.59
C TRP A 182 24.38 14.65 28.25
N GLU A 183 24.50 14.99 26.96
CA GLU A 183 25.17 16.23 26.54
C GLU A 183 24.38 17.47 26.98
N TYR A 184 23.05 17.44 26.87
CA TYR A 184 22.16 18.50 27.33
C TYR A 184 22.33 18.75 28.84
N ALA A 185 22.32 17.68 29.64
CA ALA A 185 22.52 17.75 31.07
C ALA A 185 23.94 18.24 31.43
N ALA A 186 24.97 17.74 30.74
CA ALA A 186 26.37 18.11 30.98
C ALA A 186 26.63 19.60 30.72
N ARG A 187 25.97 20.18 29.70
CA ARG A 187 26.04 21.61 29.37
C ARG A 187 25.54 22.53 30.48
N GLY A 188 24.67 22.05 31.37
CA GLY A 188 24.20 22.84 32.53
C GLY A 188 23.45 24.11 32.13
N GLY A 189 22.78 24.13 30.97
CA GLY A 189 22.13 25.34 30.45
C GLY A 189 23.07 26.34 29.75
N LEU A 190 24.35 26.00 29.60
CA LEU A 190 25.30 26.80 28.83
C LEU A 190 25.46 26.29 27.39
N GLN A 191 25.28 27.19 26.42
CA GLN A 191 25.55 26.93 25.00
C GLN A 191 26.93 27.49 24.61
N TYR A 192 27.58 26.91 23.61
CA TYR A 192 28.84 27.42 23.02
C TYR A 192 30.06 27.42 23.96
N PHE A 193 30.23 26.37 24.78
CA PHE A 193 31.43 26.14 25.58
C PHE A 193 32.00 24.73 25.37
N LYS A 194 33.32 24.58 25.55
CA LYS A 194 34.00 23.27 25.47
C LYS A 194 33.80 22.42 26.72
N TYR A 195 33.61 23.04 27.88
CA TYR A 195 33.45 22.40 29.19
C TYR A 195 32.26 23.04 29.94
N PRO A 196 31.65 22.36 30.94
CA PRO A 196 30.48 22.86 31.67
C PRO A 196 30.67 24.21 32.35
N TRP A 197 31.91 24.68 32.54
CA TRP A 197 32.26 25.92 33.21
C TRP A 197 33.01 26.90 32.30
N GLY A 198 33.20 26.59 31.01
CA GLY A 198 33.89 27.48 30.09
C GLY A 198 34.72 26.79 29.02
N ASN A 199 35.77 27.47 28.55
CA ASN A 199 36.61 27.02 27.43
C ASN A 199 38.00 26.53 27.83
N ASN A 200 38.30 26.47 29.12
CA ASN A 200 39.54 25.93 29.65
C ASN A 200 39.21 24.92 30.76
N ILE A 201 40.05 23.90 30.87
CA ILE A 201 39.95 22.86 31.91
C ILE A 201 41.25 22.84 32.70
N THR A 202 41.11 22.70 34.01
CA THR A 202 42.21 22.58 34.96
C THR A 202 41.95 21.43 35.92
N ALA A 203 43.00 20.95 36.60
CA ALA A 203 42.90 19.91 37.61
C ALA A 203 42.10 20.32 38.87
N LEU A 204 41.62 21.57 38.96
CA LEU A 204 40.72 22.04 40.01
C LEU A 204 39.24 21.80 39.68
N GLU A 205 38.92 21.47 38.43
CA GLU A 205 37.55 21.39 37.94
C GLU A 205 37.14 19.95 37.57
N ALA A 206 38.11 19.11 37.17
CA ALA A 206 37.86 17.71 36.82
C ALA A 206 39.08 16.82 37.08
N ASN A 207 38.83 15.52 37.20
CA ASN A 207 39.87 14.49 37.31
C ASN A 207 40.21 13.91 35.93
N TYR A 208 41.33 14.33 35.32
CA TYR A 208 41.85 13.89 34.01
C TYR A 208 43.40 13.99 34.02
N ILE A 209 44.18 13.15 33.31
CA ILE A 209 45.59 12.87 33.73
C ILE A 209 46.77 13.05 32.82
N TRP A 210 46.79 12.93 31.49
CA TRP A 210 48.12 12.71 30.86
C TRP A 210 49.12 13.91 30.85
N ASN A 211 49.01 14.91 31.74
CA ASN A 211 50.02 15.95 31.94
C ASN A 211 50.47 16.24 33.39
N LEU A 212 50.06 15.46 34.42
CA LEU A 212 50.48 15.72 35.82
C LEU A 212 51.60 14.80 36.35
N GLY A 213 52.08 13.83 35.57
CA GLY A 213 53.14 12.91 36.03
C GLY A 213 52.74 12.04 37.23
N ILE A 214 51.44 11.83 37.46
CA ILE A 214 50.92 10.99 38.54
C ILE A 214 51.10 9.52 38.15
N PRO A 215 51.89 8.71 38.89
CA PRO A 215 52.25 7.34 38.49
C PRO A 215 51.09 6.33 38.44
N SER A 216 49.91 6.67 38.97
CA SER A 216 48.74 5.80 38.96
C SER A 216 47.44 6.63 39.00
N PRO A 217 46.96 7.13 37.84
CA PRO A 217 45.61 7.61 37.66
C PRO A 217 44.55 6.73 38.32
N ALA A 218 43.66 7.32 39.12
CA ALA A 218 42.52 6.65 39.73
C ALA A 218 41.35 7.62 39.87
N THR A 219 40.14 7.10 40.04
CA THR A 219 39.00 7.99 40.32
C THR A 219 39.14 8.61 41.70
N ILE A 220 38.39 9.68 41.92
CA ILE A 220 38.10 10.27 43.22
C ILE A 220 36.65 9.97 43.63
N SER A 221 36.27 10.27 44.88
CA SER A 221 34.88 10.20 45.33
C SER A 221 33.98 11.06 44.45
N VAL A 222 32.77 10.59 44.18
CA VAL A 222 31.74 11.38 43.49
C VAL A 222 31.42 12.65 44.29
N GLY A 223 31.00 13.71 43.60
CA GLY A 223 30.67 14.98 44.26
C GLY A 223 31.87 15.81 44.75
N TYR A 224 33.12 15.41 44.42
CA TYR A 224 34.32 16.12 44.86
C TYR A 224 34.49 17.52 44.23
N TYR A 225 34.29 17.61 42.91
CA TYR A 225 34.38 18.88 42.17
C TYR A 225 33.09 19.68 42.26
N GLN A 226 33.12 20.95 41.84
CA GLN A 226 31.88 21.75 41.79
C GLN A 226 30.91 21.17 40.75
N PRO A 227 29.59 21.22 41.01
CA PRO A 227 28.61 20.83 40.03
C PRO A 227 28.51 21.87 38.90
N ASN A 228 27.93 21.49 37.77
CA ASN A 228 27.47 22.47 36.77
C ASN A 228 26.21 23.22 37.26
N ASP A 229 25.69 24.14 36.45
CA ASP A 229 24.54 25.00 36.83
C ASP A 229 23.20 24.24 36.97
N TYR A 230 23.14 22.97 36.54
CA TYR A 230 22.02 22.06 36.86
C TYR A 230 22.23 21.30 38.18
N GLY A 231 23.38 21.41 38.83
CA GLY A 231 23.67 20.67 40.07
C GLY A 231 24.26 19.28 39.84
N LEU A 232 24.81 19.02 38.64
CA LEU A 232 25.41 17.73 38.29
C LEU A 232 26.91 17.73 38.51
N TYR A 233 27.39 16.72 39.22
CA TYR A 233 28.79 16.51 39.58
C TYR A 233 29.43 15.48 38.65
N GLY A 234 30.72 15.67 38.36
CA GLY A 234 31.51 14.66 37.66
C GLY A 234 31.12 14.44 36.20
N MET A 235 30.32 15.33 35.58
CA MET A 235 29.94 15.21 34.15
C MET A 235 31.16 15.20 33.21
N ILE A 236 32.31 15.70 33.64
CA ILE A 236 33.56 15.68 32.88
C ILE A 236 34.68 15.08 33.74
N GLY A 237 35.41 14.11 33.20
CA GLY A 237 36.49 13.41 33.87
C GLY A 237 35.99 12.35 34.85
N ASN A 238 36.90 11.89 35.71
CA ASN A 238 36.68 10.82 36.69
C ASN A 238 36.44 9.45 36.04
N VAL A 239 35.30 9.18 35.43
CA VAL A 239 35.05 8.00 34.58
C VAL A 239 34.30 8.42 33.32
N TRP A 240 34.57 7.74 32.22
CA TRP A 240 33.65 7.72 31.09
C TRP A 240 32.29 7.19 31.52
N GLU A 241 31.22 7.73 30.97
CA GLU A 241 29.86 7.32 31.32
C GLU A 241 29.17 6.69 30.11
N PHE A 242 28.69 5.44 30.26
CA PHE A 242 27.86 4.80 29.26
C PHE A 242 26.57 5.58 29.00
N CYS A 243 26.18 5.67 27.72
CA CYS A 243 24.86 6.10 27.28
C CYS A 243 24.07 4.90 26.70
N HIS A 244 22.78 5.08 26.46
CA HIS A 244 21.93 4.08 25.81
C HIS A 244 22.36 3.84 24.36
N ASP A 245 22.66 4.89 23.62
CA ASP A 245 22.78 4.90 22.16
C ASP A 245 23.81 3.91 21.62
N TRP A 246 23.48 3.30 20.49
CA TRP A 246 24.49 2.68 19.64
C TRP A 246 25.35 3.77 18.98
N TYR A 247 26.67 3.58 18.98
CA TYR A 247 27.56 4.52 18.32
C TYR A 247 27.50 4.36 16.80
N ASN A 248 27.32 5.48 16.11
CA ASN A 248 27.51 5.63 14.67
C ASN A 248 28.14 7.01 14.40
N SER A 249 29.20 7.04 13.59
CA SER A 249 29.97 8.25 13.30
C SER A 249 29.25 9.26 12.42
N SER A 250 28.16 8.86 11.76
CA SER A 250 27.36 9.71 10.87
C SER A 250 26.01 10.12 11.46
N TYR A 251 25.66 9.63 12.67
CA TYR A 251 24.31 9.75 13.23
C TYR A 251 23.83 11.20 13.35
N TYR A 252 24.71 12.13 13.73
CA TYR A 252 24.35 13.56 13.86
C TYR A 252 23.80 14.16 12.57
N SER A 253 24.15 13.62 11.39
CA SER A 253 23.64 14.13 10.10
C SER A 253 22.20 13.71 9.81
N SER A 254 21.70 12.69 10.50
CA SER A 254 20.36 12.12 10.34
C SER A 254 19.62 12.00 11.67
N SER A 255 20.09 12.70 12.71
CA SER A 255 19.52 12.66 14.05
C SER A 255 18.12 13.29 14.03
N PRO A 256 17.11 12.65 14.64
CA PRO A 256 15.80 13.28 14.77
C PRO A 256 15.86 14.49 15.70
N GLY A 257 14.98 15.46 15.46
CA GLY A 257 14.99 16.74 16.17
C GLY A 257 14.43 16.69 17.60
N SER A 258 13.79 15.59 18.03
CA SER A 258 13.18 15.45 19.35
C SER A 258 13.59 14.12 19.99
N ASN A 259 14.05 14.17 21.23
CA ASN A 259 14.45 13.02 22.07
C ASN A 259 15.20 11.90 21.32
N PRO A 260 16.31 12.20 20.60
CA PRO A 260 17.04 11.18 19.84
C PRO A 260 17.58 10.09 20.76
N GLN A 261 17.42 8.83 20.32
CA GLN A 261 17.77 7.62 21.07
C GLN A 261 18.94 6.85 20.44
N GLY A 262 19.54 7.41 19.39
CA GLY A 262 20.60 6.76 18.62
C GLY A 262 20.06 5.90 17.47
N PRO A 263 20.94 5.25 16.70
CA PRO A 263 20.58 4.22 15.73
C PRO A 263 19.96 3.00 16.42
N ILE A 264 19.03 2.32 15.73
CA ILE A 264 18.35 1.10 16.24
C ILE A 264 19.28 -0.10 16.49
N SER A 265 20.46 -0.13 15.86
CA SER A 265 21.44 -1.21 16.02
C SER A 265 22.88 -0.72 15.89
N GLY A 266 23.83 -1.48 16.45
CA GLY A 266 25.25 -1.16 16.38
C GLY A 266 26.13 -2.23 17.02
N SER A 267 27.44 -1.97 17.01
CA SER A 267 28.46 -2.88 17.58
C SER A 267 29.08 -2.37 18.89
N SER A 268 28.96 -1.07 19.15
CA SER A 268 29.54 -0.39 20.32
C SER A 268 28.56 0.65 20.84
N ARG A 269 28.52 0.85 22.16
CA ARG A 269 27.66 1.85 22.80
C ARG A 269 28.44 3.16 23.00
N VAL A 270 27.73 4.28 22.98
CA VAL A 270 28.33 5.59 23.23
C VAL A 270 28.82 5.68 24.68
N ILE A 271 29.99 6.29 24.87
CA ILE A 271 30.50 6.75 26.17
C ILE A 271 30.85 8.25 26.10
N ARG A 272 30.64 8.98 27.19
CA ARG A 272 30.79 10.44 27.25
C ARG A 272 31.61 10.91 28.46
N GLY A 273 32.13 12.14 28.39
CA GLY A 273 32.68 12.89 29.53
C GLY A 273 34.18 12.77 29.80
N GLY A 274 34.85 11.74 29.28
CA GLY A 274 36.25 11.47 29.59
C GLY A 274 36.45 10.88 30.99
N GLY A 275 37.52 10.10 31.20
CA GLY A 275 37.84 9.50 32.48
C GLY A 275 39.07 10.09 33.14
N TYR A 276 39.41 9.57 34.32
CA TYR A 276 40.65 9.94 35.01
C TYR A 276 41.90 9.71 34.17
N GLY A 277 41.87 8.84 33.14
CA GLY A 277 42.98 8.58 32.23
C GLY A 277 43.02 9.48 31.00
N SER A 278 42.00 10.32 30.80
CA SER A 278 41.82 11.13 29.60
C SER A 278 42.70 12.38 29.56
N THR A 279 42.82 12.95 28.37
CA THR A 279 43.38 14.30 28.15
C THR A 279 42.26 15.34 28.12
N GLU A 280 42.63 16.62 28.15
CA GLU A 280 41.69 17.74 27.98
C GLU A 280 40.84 17.66 26.70
N PHE A 281 41.34 16.96 25.67
CA PHE A 281 40.65 16.76 24.40
C PHE A 281 39.41 15.87 24.55
N SER A 282 39.54 14.76 25.28
CA SER A 282 38.43 13.81 25.49
C SER A 282 37.47 14.26 26.59
N CYS A 283 37.85 15.25 27.39
CA CYS A 283 37.03 15.82 28.44
C CYS A 283 36.14 16.98 27.94
N ARG A 284 35.87 17.10 26.64
CA ARG A 284 35.00 18.14 26.08
C ARG A 284 33.54 17.71 26.15
N LEU A 285 32.63 18.67 26.32
CA LEU A 285 31.18 18.46 26.30
C LEU A 285 30.71 17.71 25.04
N ALA A 286 31.24 18.08 23.87
CA ALA A 286 30.88 17.51 22.58
C ALA A 286 31.64 16.23 22.21
N ASN A 287 32.69 15.87 22.97
CA ASN A 287 33.47 14.68 22.65
C ASN A 287 32.65 13.43 22.95
N ARG A 288 32.70 12.51 21.99
CA ARG A 288 32.00 11.24 22.01
C ARG A 288 32.97 10.15 21.65
N GLU A 289 32.88 9.06 22.38
CA GLU A 289 33.67 7.87 22.14
C GLU A 289 32.73 6.65 22.16
N TRP A 290 33.27 5.50 21.79
CA TRP A 290 32.51 4.27 21.75
C TRP A 290 33.22 3.18 22.52
N TYR A 291 32.43 2.31 23.13
CA TYR A 291 32.97 1.17 23.86
C TYR A 291 32.19 -0.11 23.58
N ASN A 292 32.88 -1.24 23.61
CA ASN A 292 32.23 -2.53 23.43
C ASN A 292 31.31 -2.82 24.64
N PRO A 293 30.00 -3.03 24.44
CA PRO A 293 29.05 -3.17 25.55
C PRO A 293 29.30 -4.40 26.43
N ASN A 294 30.03 -5.41 25.93
CA ASN A 294 30.33 -6.63 26.66
C ASN A 294 31.70 -6.62 27.35
N HIS A 295 32.49 -5.55 27.20
CA HIS A 295 33.81 -5.46 27.81
C HIS A 295 33.79 -4.47 28.98
N PRO A 296 34.11 -4.90 30.21
CA PRO A 296 34.27 -3.95 31.31
C PRO A 296 35.63 -3.26 31.29
N ALA A 297 35.66 -1.93 31.46
CA ALA A 297 36.87 -1.11 31.34
C ALA A 297 37.33 -0.46 32.66
N PRO A 298 38.63 -0.14 32.83
CA PRO A 298 39.15 0.43 34.07
C PRO A 298 38.61 1.82 34.42
N ASP A 299 38.21 2.62 33.43
CA ASP A 299 37.80 4.02 33.57
C ASP A 299 36.41 4.30 32.97
N VAL A 300 35.59 3.26 32.77
CA VAL A 300 34.19 3.39 32.31
C VAL A 300 33.24 2.98 33.42
N GLY A 301 32.35 3.91 33.77
CA GLY A 301 31.23 3.78 34.68
C GLY A 301 29.93 4.25 34.02
N PHE A 302 29.02 4.79 34.82
CA PHE A 302 27.73 5.30 34.33
C PHE A 302 27.03 6.17 35.37
N ARG A 303 26.00 6.88 34.91
CA ARG A 303 24.93 7.46 35.72
C ARG A 303 23.57 7.02 35.19
N ILE A 304 22.53 7.26 35.97
CA ILE A 304 21.16 6.85 35.68
C ILE A 304 20.27 8.04 35.34
N VAL A 305 19.24 7.81 34.55
CA VAL A 305 18.11 8.73 34.33
C VAL A 305 16.78 8.01 34.54
N ARG A 306 15.70 8.76 34.70
CA ARG A 306 14.32 8.30 34.56
C ARG A 306 13.44 9.42 34.01
N SER A 307 12.38 9.09 33.29
CA SER A 307 11.43 10.08 32.76
C SER A 307 10.77 10.89 33.89
N SER A 308 10.52 12.20 33.68
CA SER A 308 9.94 13.06 34.73
C SER A 308 8.45 12.90 34.91
N ASP A 309 7.76 12.53 33.82
CA ASP A 309 6.32 12.33 33.71
C ASP A 309 6.05 11.08 32.85
N GLN A 310 4.84 10.52 32.93
CA GLN A 310 4.36 9.61 31.88
C GLN A 310 4.26 10.45 30.61
N VAL A 311 4.92 10.03 29.52
CA VAL A 311 4.62 10.63 28.22
C VAL A 311 3.18 10.21 27.93
N ASP A 312 2.24 11.16 27.87
CA ASP A 312 0.85 10.87 27.55
C ASP A 312 0.83 10.30 26.12
N ASN A 313 0.58 9.00 25.99
CA ASN A 313 0.44 8.34 24.70
C ASN A 313 -0.83 8.87 24.00
N ILE A 314 -0.65 9.51 22.86
CA ILE A 314 -1.72 10.03 22.02
C ILE A 314 -2.04 8.94 20.98
N PRO A 315 -3.29 8.46 20.89
CA PRO A 315 -3.66 7.44 19.92
C PRO A 315 -3.29 7.84 18.48
N PRO A 316 -3.00 6.86 17.61
CA PRO A 316 -2.68 7.13 16.22
C PRO A 316 -3.88 7.77 15.48
N TYR A 317 -3.63 8.25 14.27
CA TYR A 317 -4.62 8.68 13.31
C TYR A 317 -4.61 7.72 12.12
N ALA A 318 -5.70 6.99 11.92
CA ALA A 318 -5.87 6.10 10.77
C ALA A 318 -6.28 6.90 9.52
N ASP A 319 -5.72 6.52 8.38
CA ASP A 319 -6.12 7.00 7.05
C ASP A 319 -6.22 5.78 6.14
N ALA A 320 -7.45 5.40 5.78
CA ALA A 320 -7.75 4.24 4.94
C ALA A 320 -7.60 4.55 3.44
N GLY A 321 -7.24 5.80 3.10
CA GLY A 321 -7.17 6.29 1.74
C GLY A 321 -8.52 6.75 1.20
N THR A 322 -8.58 6.98 -0.12
CA THR A 322 -9.80 7.46 -0.79
C THR A 322 -10.66 6.32 -1.32
N ASP A 323 -11.98 6.53 -1.36
CA ASP A 323 -12.94 5.62 -2.01
C ASP A 323 -12.50 5.25 -3.44
N GLN A 324 -12.76 4.00 -3.82
CA GLN A 324 -12.37 3.44 -5.12
C GLN A 324 -13.59 2.86 -5.84
N THR A 325 -13.65 3.07 -7.15
CA THR A 325 -14.60 2.40 -8.05
C THR A 325 -13.79 1.70 -9.14
N VAL A 326 -13.97 0.39 -9.27
CA VAL A 326 -13.17 -0.48 -10.14
C VAL A 326 -14.06 -1.41 -10.95
N GLU A 327 -13.57 -1.76 -12.15
CA GLU A 327 -14.25 -2.67 -13.06
C GLU A 327 -13.87 -4.13 -12.73
N ALA A 328 -14.87 -5.01 -12.60
CA ALA A 328 -14.66 -6.43 -12.41
C ALA A 328 -13.99 -7.05 -13.65
N THR A 329 -12.96 -7.86 -13.42
CA THR A 329 -12.23 -8.55 -14.51
C THR A 329 -12.45 -10.05 -14.53
N SER A 330 -13.26 -10.55 -13.60
CA SER A 330 -13.56 -11.98 -13.45
C SER A 330 -14.81 -12.18 -12.58
N PRO A 331 -15.37 -13.40 -12.52
CA PRO A 331 -16.49 -13.69 -11.62
C PRO A 331 -16.15 -13.54 -10.13
N ALA A 332 -14.86 -13.55 -9.78
CA ALA A 332 -14.40 -13.28 -8.41
C ALA A 332 -14.36 -11.77 -8.08
N GLY A 333 -14.57 -10.89 -9.08
CA GLY A 333 -14.48 -9.44 -8.98
C GLY A 333 -13.09 -8.91 -9.33
N PHE A 334 -12.57 -7.98 -8.52
CA PHE A 334 -11.32 -7.25 -8.80
C PHE A 334 -10.40 -7.20 -7.57
N SER A 335 -9.09 -7.30 -7.80
CA SER A 335 -8.07 -7.18 -6.74
C SER A 335 -7.70 -5.71 -6.53
N VAL A 336 -8.02 -5.18 -5.35
CA VAL A 336 -7.71 -3.80 -4.96
C VAL A 336 -6.55 -3.78 -3.97
N THR A 337 -5.68 -2.78 -4.11
CA THR A 337 -4.69 -2.44 -3.08
C THR A 337 -5.35 -1.52 -2.05
N LEU A 338 -5.40 -1.99 -0.81
CA LEU A 338 -5.72 -1.18 0.35
C LEU A 338 -4.40 -0.64 0.91
N ASP A 339 -4.32 0.67 1.14
CA ASP A 339 -3.07 1.35 1.50
C ASP A 339 -3.32 2.34 2.64
N GLY A 340 -2.76 2.03 3.80
CA GLY A 340 -2.91 2.77 5.05
C GLY A 340 -1.71 3.67 5.35
N SER A 341 -0.78 3.83 4.41
CA SER A 341 0.47 4.59 4.60
C SER A 341 0.26 6.08 4.89
N GLY A 342 -0.96 6.60 4.68
CA GLY A 342 -1.37 7.94 5.11
C GLY A 342 -1.59 8.09 6.62
N SER A 343 -1.68 6.98 7.35
CA SER A 343 -1.88 6.98 8.80
C SER A 343 -0.69 7.64 9.49
N THR A 344 -0.91 8.30 10.63
CA THR A 344 0.14 8.99 11.38
C THR A 344 0.00 8.77 12.86
N ASP A 345 1.07 8.95 13.61
CA ASP A 345 1.03 8.92 15.06
C ASP A 345 1.63 10.22 15.62
N PRO A 346 0.91 10.97 16.48
CA PRO A 346 1.41 12.21 17.06
C PRO A 346 2.67 12.05 17.92
N ASP A 347 2.93 10.86 18.43
CA ASP A 347 4.08 10.54 19.27
C ASP A 347 5.28 10.05 18.47
N SER A 348 5.08 9.72 17.18
CA SER A 348 6.15 9.28 16.28
C SER A 348 7.20 10.37 16.05
N THR A 349 8.42 9.90 15.75
CA THR A 349 9.50 10.78 15.31
C THR A 349 9.04 11.59 14.09
N PRO A 350 9.25 12.92 14.04
CA PRO A 350 8.78 13.74 12.94
C PRO A 350 9.22 13.22 11.56
N GLY A 351 8.24 12.98 10.68
CA GLY A 351 8.47 12.43 9.34
C GLY A 351 8.55 10.91 9.27
N THR A 352 8.19 10.22 10.36
CA THR A 352 8.08 8.77 10.43
C THR A 352 6.76 8.39 11.12
N ASN A 353 6.38 7.11 11.04
CA ASN A 353 5.28 6.52 11.80
C ASN A 353 5.80 5.32 12.61
N ASN A 354 6.98 5.49 13.22
CA ASN A 354 7.72 4.41 13.85
C ASN A 354 7.02 3.83 15.10
N ASP A 355 5.98 4.50 15.59
CA ASP A 355 5.21 4.09 16.75
C ASP A 355 3.94 3.31 16.38
N ILE A 356 3.54 3.30 15.10
CA ILE A 356 2.45 2.44 14.62
C ILE A 356 2.97 1.00 14.50
N GLU A 357 2.37 0.08 15.26
CA GLU A 357 2.76 -1.33 15.29
C GLU A 357 1.93 -2.18 14.33
N PHE A 358 0.61 -1.94 14.26
CA PHE A 358 -0.31 -2.78 13.48
C PHE A 358 -1.24 -1.97 12.57
N PHE A 359 -1.50 -2.56 11.40
CA PHE A 359 -2.51 -2.14 10.45
C PHE A 359 -3.40 -3.36 10.16
N ASP A 360 -4.65 -3.34 10.59
CA ASP A 360 -5.60 -4.41 10.37
C ASP A 360 -6.78 -3.91 9.54
N TRP A 361 -7.08 -4.61 8.46
CA TRP A 361 -8.15 -4.26 7.52
C TRP A 361 -9.35 -5.19 7.71
N TYR A 362 -10.54 -4.63 7.89
CA TYR A 362 -11.76 -5.37 8.16
C TYR A 362 -12.87 -5.04 7.16
N GLU A 363 -13.71 -6.02 6.88
CA GLU A 363 -15.07 -5.79 6.37
C GLU A 363 -16.07 -6.28 7.42
N GLY A 364 -16.75 -5.34 8.08
CA GLY A 364 -17.56 -5.63 9.26
C GLY A 364 -16.72 -6.25 10.38
N ALA A 365 -16.94 -7.52 10.70
CA ALA A 365 -16.18 -8.25 11.72
C ALA A 365 -15.10 -9.19 11.15
N THR A 366 -14.96 -9.25 9.82
CA THR A 366 -14.05 -10.19 9.14
C THR A 366 -12.72 -9.50 8.86
N LEU A 367 -11.61 -10.05 9.36
CA LEU A 367 -10.26 -9.58 9.01
C LEU A 367 -9.95 -9.98 7.56
N LEU A 368 -9.67 -8.98 6.73
CA LEU A 368 -9.25 -9.16 5.34
C LEU A 368 -7.74 -9.43 5.24
N GLY A 369 -6.95 -8.76 6.09
CA GLY A 369 -5.51 -8.94 6.18
C GLY A 369 -4.85 -7.91 7.11
N SER A 370 -3.58 -8.15 7.45
CA SER A 370 -2.77 -7.27 8.29
C SER A 370 -1.55 -6.79 7.51
N GLY A 371 -1.25 -5.50 7.60
CA GLY A 371 -0.16 -4.84 6.91
C GLY A 371 -0.55 -3.44 6.43
N GLU A 372 0.44 -2.54 6.37
CA GLU A 372 0.25 -1.15 5.93
C GLU A 372 -0.41 -1.09 4.54
N ALA A 373 0.02 -1.96 3.62
CA ALA A 373 -0.63 -2.17 2.34
C ALA A 373 -0.90 -3.65 2.07
N ILE A 374 -2.13 -3.98 1.69
CA ILE A 374 -2.54 -5.35 1.34
C ILE A 374 -3.27 -5.37 0.01
N ASN A 375 -3.24 -6.51 -0.68
CA ASN A 375 -4.09 -6.76 -1.84
C ASN A 375 -5.25 -7.66 -1.42
N TYR A 376 -6.48 -7.28 -1.77
CA TYR A 376 -7.66 -8.10 -1.51
C TYR A 376 -8.59 -8.12 -2.73
N THR A 377 -9.12 -9.29 -3.07
CA THR A 377 -10.08 -9.44 -4.17
C THR A 377 -11.51 -9.26 -3.65
N PHE A 378 -12.15 -8.17 -4.06
CA PHE A 378 -13.54 -7.89 -3.72
C PHE A 378 -14.48 -8.40 -4.81
N PRO A 379 -15.59 -9.10 -4.45
CA PRO A 379 -16.63 -9.47 -5.39
C PRO A 379 -17.42 -8.24 -5.87
N LEU A 380 -18.36 -8.42 -6.81
CA LEU A 380 -19.26 -7.34 -7.25
C LEU A 380 -20.07 -6.78 -6.08
N GLY A 381 -20.17 -5.45 -6.02
CA GLY A 381 -20.94 -4.74 -5.01
C GLY A 381 -20.19 -3.57 -4.38
N SER A 382 -20.78 -3.01 -3.33
CA SER A 382 -20.18 -1.96 -2.51
C SER A 382 -19.74 -2.56 -1.18
N HIS A 383 -18.48 -2.32 -0.84
CA HIS A 383 -17.78 -2.85 0.32
C HIS A 383 -17.29 -1.68 1.18
N THR A 384 -17.69 -1.64 2.44
CA THR A 384 -17.15 -0.69 3.43
C THR A 384 -16.03 -1.40 4.18
N VAL A 385 -14.81 -0.92 3.98
CA VAL A 385 -13.61 -1.49 4.57
C VAL A 385 -13.11 -0.55 5.66
N THR A 386 -12.89 -1.09 6.86
CA THR A 386 -12.36 -0.35 8.01
C THR A 386 -10.89 -0.68 8.18
N LEU A 387 -10.01 0.33 8.14
CA LEU A 387 -8.65 0.24 8.65
C LEU A 387 -8.67 0.49 10.15
N VAL A 388 -8.02 -0.38 10.93
CA VAL A 388 -7.71 -0.15 12.34
C VAL A 388 -6.19 -0.09 12.49
N VAL A 389 -5.72 1.03 13.02
CA VAL A 389 -4.30 1.28 13.28
C VAL A 389 -4.08 1.20 14.79
N THR A 390 -3.02 0.49 15.20
CA THR A 390 -2.66 0.30 16.62
C THR A 390 -1.22 0.74 16.83
N ASP A 391 -0.98 1.56 17.85
CA ASP A 391 0.37 1.92 18.26
C ASP A 391 1.04 0.84 19.13
N PHE A 392 2.33 0.99 19.40
CA PHE A 392 3.12 0.05 20.22
C PHE A 392 2.68 -0.04 21.70
N LEU A 393 1.81 0.87 22.16
CA LEU A 393 1.19 0.86 23.49
C LEU A 393 -0.22 0.27 23.49
N GLY A 394 -0.74 -0.08 22.31
CA GLY A 394 -2.03 -0.72 22.11
C GLY A 394 -3.22 0.24 21.99
N GLU A 395 -3.00 1.56 21.92
CA GLU A 395 -4.08 2.49 21.59
C GLU A 395 -4.40 2.42 20.10
N THR A 396 -5.66 2.71 19.75
CA THR A 396 -6.16 2.45 18.41
C THR A 396 -6.93 3.63 17.84
N ASN A 397 -6.93 3.70 16.51
CA ASN A 397 -7.81 4.55 15.74
C ASN A 397 -8.26 3.84 14.47
N SER A 398 -9.35 4.29 13.87
CA SER A 398 -9.93 3.65 12.70
C SER A 398 -10.45 4.66 11.68
N ASP A 399 -10.34 4.28 10.41
CA ASP A 399 -10.89 5.03 9.28
C ASP A 399 -11.54 4.06 8.28
N GLU A 400 -12.47 4.55 7.47
CA GLU A 400 -13.22 3.73 6.51
C GLU A 400 -12.98 4.19 5.07
N VAL A 401 -12.89 3.21 4.17
CA VAL A 401 -12.85 3.41 2.72
C VAL A 401 -13.93 2.57 2.05
N ILE A 402 -14.59 3.13 1.03
CA ILE A 402 -15.61 2.44 0.25
C ILE A 402 -14.99 1.93 -1.06
N ILE A 403 -15.10 0.62 -1.29
CA ILE A 403 -14.71 -0.03 -2.53
C ILE A 403 -15.97 -0.46 -3.29
N VAL A 404 -16.16 0.07 -4.49
CA VAL A 404 -17.25 -0.32 -5.40
C VAL A 404 -16.67 -1.11 -6.55
N VAL A 405 -17.04 -2.38 -6.66
CA VAL A 405 -16.71 -3.24 -7.80
C VAL A 405 -17.95 -3.38 -8.67
N GLU A 406 -17.88 -2.89 -9.90
CA GLU A 406 -18.98 -2.90 -10.86
C GLU A 406 -18.61 -3.67 -12.14
N ASP A 407 -19.65 -4.11 -12.85
CA ASP A 407 -19.53 -4.76 -14.16
C ASP A 407 -20.30 -3.88 -15.15
N THR A 408 -19.55 -3.17 -15.99
CA THR A 408 -20.05 -2.23 -17.00
C THR A 408 -19.75 -2.69 -18.43
N ILE A 409 -19.10 -3.85 -18.58
CA ILE A 409 -18.68 -4.39 -19.87
C ILE A 409 -19.83 -5.22 -20.46
N PRO A 410 -20.34 -4.88 -21.67
CA PRO A 410 -21.34 -5.71 -22.33
C PRO A 410 -20.81 -7.09 -22.74
N PRO A 411 -21.66 -8.13 -22.81
CA PRO A 411 -21.28 -9.45 -23.28
C PRO A 411 -20.82 -9.43 -24.74
N GLU A 412 -19.90 -10.31 -25.11
CA GLU A 412 -19.48 -10.53 -26.49
C GLU A 412 -20.36 -11.59 -27.15
N ILE A 413 -20.97 -11.28 -28.29
CA ILE A 413 -21.83 -12.18 -29.06
C ILE A 413 -21.02 -12.82 -30.21
N THR A 414 -21.17 -14.12 -30.39
CA THR A 414 -20.64 -14.86 -31.53
C THR A 414 -21.77 -15.53 -32.30
N ILE A 415 -21.91 -15.22 -33.59
CA ILE A 415 -22.84 -15.91 -34.49
C ILE A 415 -22.04 -16.88 -35.35
N ILE A 416 -22.23 -18.18 -35.12
CA ILE A 416 -21.56 -19.28 -35.86
C ILE A 416 -22.37 -19.64 -37.10
N ALA A 417 -23.70 -19.70 -36.97
CA ALA A 417 -24.63 -19.89 -38.07
C ALA A 417 -25.87 -19.02 -37.86
N PRO A 418 -26.29 -18.22 -38.85
CA PRO A 418 -25.82 -18.21 -40.23
C PRO A 418 -24.54 -17.37 -40.43
N GLU A 419 -23.82 -17.66 -41.51
CA GLU A 419 -22.73 -16.82 -42.00
C GLU A 419 -23.28 -15.54 -42.63
N PRO A 420 -22.56 -14.40 -42.57
CA PRO A 420 -22.93 -13.17 -43.26
C PRO A 420 -23.20 -13.40 -44.75
N HIS A 421 -24.38 -13.00 -45.21
CA HIS A 421 -24.89 -13.22 -46.57
C HIS A 421 -25.02 -14.69 -46.99
N GLY A 422 -25.07 -15.62 -46.04
CA GLY A 422 -25.20 -17.05 -46.29
C GLY A 422 -26.48 -17.43 -47.04
N LEU A 423 -26.39 -18.50 -47.84
CA LEU A 423 -27.48 -19.02 -48.66
C LEU A 423 -27.70 -20.50 -48.36
N TYR A 424 -28.86 -20.83 -47.78
CA TYR A 424 -29.17 -22.15 -47.24
C TYR A 424 -30.45 -22.70 -47.86
N ALA A 425 -30.52 -24.00 -48.13
CA ALA A 425 -31.79 -24.62 -48.49
C ALA A 425 -32.66 -24.80 -47.24
N ALA A 426 -33.98 -24.79 -47.40
CA ALA A 426 -34.91 -24.99 -46.29
C ALA A 426 -34.64 -26.33 -45.58
N GLY A 427 -34.39 -26.25 -44.27
CA GLY A 427 -34.03 -27.39 -43.41
C GLY A 427 -32.52 -27.63 -43.24
N ASP A 428 -31.66 -26.95 -44.00
CA ASP A 428 -30.19 -27.13 -43.91
C ASP A 428 -29.53 -26.14 -42.92
N LEU A 429 -30.26 -25.12 -42.46
CA LEU A 429 -29.78 -24.14 -41.48
C LEU A 429 -30.38 -24.42 -40.10
N VAL A 430 -29.50 -24.57 -39.12
CA VAL A 430 -29.81 -24.50 -37.69
C VAL A 430 -29.12 -23.24 -37.18
N LEU A 431 -29.84 -22.37 -36.48
CA LEU A 431 -29.24 -21.18 -35.88
C LEU A 431 -28.27 -21.61 -34.78
N ASP A 432 -27.07 -21.03 -34.78
CA ASP A 432 -26.03 -21.32 -33.82
C ASP A 432 -25.33 -20.02 -33.46
N PHE A 433 -25.60 -19.53 -32.25
CA PHE A 433 -25.00 -18.32 -31.72
C PHE A 433 -24.85 -18.48 -30.21
N SER A 434 -23.84 -17.83 -29.66
CA SER A 434 -23.52 -17.83 -28.24
C SER A 434 -23.14 -16.43 -27.78
N ALA A 435 -23.11 -16.22 -26.48
CA ALA A 435 -22.54 -15.02 -25.90
C ALA A 435 -21.76 -15.34 -24.62
N TYR A 436 -20.68 -14.60 -24.39
CA TYR A 436 -19.82 -14.75 -23.24
C TYR A 436 -19.50 -13.39 -22.64
N ASP A 437 -19.53 -13.30 -21.32
CA ASP A 437 -19.04 -12.16 -20.58
C ASP A 437 -17.96 -12.60 -19.56
N VAL A 438 -16.94 -11.77 -19.37
CA VAL A 438 -15.78 -12.11 -18.55
C VAL A 438 -16.14 -12.24 -17.06
N VAL A 439 -17.18 -11.55 -16.60
CA VAL A 439 -17.63 -11.53 -15.20
C VAL A 439 -18.78 -12.51 -14.99
N SER A 440 -19.72 -12.56 -15.93
CA SER A 440 -20.95 -13.35 -15.85
C SER A 440 -20.81 -14.79 -16.37
N GLY A 441 -19.82 -15.05 -17.23
CA GLY A 441 -19.58 -16.32 -17.92
C GLY A 441 -20.42 -16.47 -19.19
N ASP A 442 -20.75 -17.72 -19.54
CA ASP A 442 -21.65 -18.04 -20.66
C ASP A 442 -23.05 -17.46 -20.41
N ILE A 443 -23.60 -16.78 -21.41
CA ILE A 443 -24.95 -16.20 -21.38
C ILE A 443 -25.91 -17.15 -22.08
N GLU A 444 -26.94 -17.56 -21.35
CA GLU A 444 -27.92 -18.55 -21.77
C GLU A 444 -29.34 -17.94 -21.79
N GLU A 445 -30.31 -18.71 -22.28
CA GLU A 445 -31.72 -18.35 -22.20
C GLU A 445 -32.18 -17.99 -20.76
N PRO A 446 -33.03 -16.97 -20.58
CA PRO A 446 -33.68 -16.14 -21.60
C PRO A 446 -32.89 -14.88 -22.00
N ASN A 447 -31.65 -14.75 -21.53
CA ASN A 447 -30.84 -13.53 -21.69
C ASN A 447 -29.99 -13.53 -22.97
N LEU A 448 -30.00 -14.63 -23.72
CA LEU A 448 -29.51 -14.74 -25.08
C LEU A 448 -30.71 -15.09 -26.00
N TRP A 449 -31.04 -14.20 -26.94
CA TRP A 449 -32.12 -14.46 -27.89
C TRP A 449 -31.88 -13.73 -29.22
N GLY A 450 -32.49 -14.24 -30.28
CA GLY A 450 -32.50 -13.62 -31.60
C GLY A 450 -33.87 -13.10 -32.00
N THR A 451 -33.89 -12.22 -32.99
CA THR A 451 -35.11 -11.84 -33.71
C THR A 451 -34.89 -11.99 -35.20
N LEU A 452 -35.88 -12.52 -35.90
CA LEU A 452 -35.93 -12.58 -37.36
C LEU A 452 -37.03 -11.64 -37.86
N ASN A 453 -36.74 -10.84 -38.87
CA ASN A 453 -37.76 -10.06 -39.56
C ASN A 453 -38.89 -10.98 -40.09
N GLY A 454 -40.12 -10.70 -39.67
CA GLY A 454 -41.32 -11.48 -40.04
C GLY A 454 -41.73 -12.55 -39.02
N TYR A 455 -40.94 -12.76 -37.97
CA TYR A 455 -41.34 -13.56 -36.81
C TYR A 455 -41.86 -12.65 -35.69
N SER A 456 -42.91 -13.08 -34.98
CA SER A 456 -43.42 -12.38 -33.79
C SER A 456 -42.70 -12.78 -32.51
N ASP A 457 -42.15 -14.00 -32.50
CA ASP A 457 -41.54 -14.63 -31.33
C ASP A 457 -40.01 -14.62 -31.47
N PRO A 458 -39.26 -14.54 -30.36
CA PRO A 458 -37.81 -14.66 -30.38
C PRO A 458 -37.38 -16.04 -30.88
N VAL A 459 -36.20 -16.10 -31.49
CA VAL A 459 -35.55 -17.35 -31.91
C VAL A 459 -34.34 -17.62 -31.03
N TYR A 460 -33.96 -18.89 -30.90
CA TYR A 460 -32.90 -19.36 -30.02
C TYR A 460 -31.90 -20.27 -30.76
N PRO A 461 -30.71 -20.51 -30.20
CA PRO A 461 -29.79 -21.50 -30.73
C PRO A 461 -30.49 -22.86 -30.87
N GLY A 462 -30.35 -23.50 -32.03
CA GLY A 462 -31.04 -24.74 -32.38
C GLY A 462 -32.32 -24.57 -33.21
N ASP A 463 -32.86 -23.36 -33.32
CA ASP A 463 -34.04 -23.12 -34.15
C ASP A 463 -33.73 -23.24 -35.65
N VAL A 464 -34.72 -23.71 -36.41
CA VAL A 464 -34.62 -23.94 -37.86
C VAL A 464 -35.58 -22.99 -38.60
N PRO A 465 -35.09 -21.91 -39.21
CA PRO A 465 -35.94 -20.97 -39.94
C PRO A 465 -36.50 -21.61 -41.23
N GLY A 466 -37.75 -21.28 -41.55
CA GLY A 466 -38.37 -21.66 -42.82
C GLY A 466 -37.85 -20.83 -44.00
N ALA A 467 -38.31 -21.11 -45.22
CA ALA A 467 -37.90 -20.35 -46.41
C ALA A 467 -38.25 -18.85 -46.27
N GLY A 468 -37.25 -18.00 -46.46
CA GLY A 468 -37.34 -16.57 -46.20
C GLY A 468 -36.05 -15.82 -46.52
N VAL A 469 -36.12 -14.50 -46.52
CA VAL A 469 -34.94 -13.62 -46.59
C VAL A 469 -34.89 -12.87 -45.27
N TYR A 470 -33.84 -13.11 -44.50
CA TYR A 470 -33.81 -12.76 -43.09
C TYR A 470 -32.69 -11.80 -42.71
N THR A 471 -32.97 -11.00 -41.69
CA THR A 471 -31.99 -10.33 -40.84
C THR A 471 -32.17 -10.89 -39.44
N LEU A 472 -31.17 -11.62 -38.96
CA LEU A 472 -31.06 -12.04 -37.57
C LEU A 472 -30.42 -10.92 -36.77
N VAL A 473 -31.09 -10.47 -35.72
CA VAL A 473 -30.49 -9.62 -34.67
C VAL A 473 -30.44 -10.44 -33.40
N VAL A 474 -29.24 -10.77 -32.93
CA VAL A 474 -28.98 -11.46 -31.67
C VAL A 474 -28.76 -10.43 -30.58
N TYR A 475 -29.35 -10.65 -29.42
CA TYR A 475 -29.22 -9.84 -28.22
C TYR A 475 -28.67 -10.69 -27.09
N ALA A 476 -27.77 -10.12 -26.30
CA ALA A 476 -27.26 -10.72 -25.09
C ALA A 476 -27.32 -9.71 -23.94
N LYS A 477 -27.72 -10.17 -22.77
CA LYS A 477 -27.74 -9.39 -21.53
C LYS A 477 -27.01 -10.12 -20.41
N ASP A 478 -26.02 -9.48 -19.81
CA ASP A 478 -25.30 -10.07 -18.68
C ASP A 478 -26.08 -9.95 -17.36
N LYS A 479 -25.46 -10.38 -16.25
CA LYS A 479 -26.10 -10.34 -14.90
C LYS A 479 -26.14 -8.92 -14.32
N ALA A 480 -25.22 -8.05 -14.70
CA ALA A 480 -25.22 -6.64 -14.29
C ALA A 480 -26.25 -5.81 -15.08
N GLY A 481 -26.72 -6.35 -16.19
CA GLY A 481 -27.73 -5.77 -17.05
C GLY A 481 -27.17 -5.01 -18.24
N ASN A 482 -25.87 -5.15 -18.57
CA ASN A 482 -25.31 -4.60 -19.79
C ASN A 482 -25.79 -5.42 -20.98
N GLU A 483 -26.01 -4.74 -22.10
CA GLU A 483 -26.65 -5.31 -23.28
C GLU A 483 -25.75 -5.16 -24.51
N ALA A 484 -25.66 -6.23 -25.30
CA ALA A 484 -25.00 -6.24 -26.60
C ALA A 484 -25.97 -6.75 -27.68
N GLN A 485 -25.70 -6.38 -28.93
CA GLN A 485 -26.41 -6.93 -30.09
C GLN A 485 -25.47 -7.13 -31.27
N GLU A 486 -25.74 -8.16 -32.08
CA GLU A 486 -25.04 -8.44 -33.33
C GLU A 486 -26.03 -8.81 -34.43
N THR A 487 -25.73 -8.48 -35.69
CA THR A 487 -26.67 -8.62 -36.80
C THR A 487 -26.07 -9.36 -37.99
N VAL A 488 -26.81 -10.36 -38.50
CA VAL A 488 -26.45 -11.10 -39.72
C VAL A 488 -27.62 -11.14 -40.70
N PHE A 489 -27.35 -10.86 -41.97
CA PHE A 489 -28.29 -11.08 -43.08
C PHE A 489 -28.04 -12.43 -43.75
N PHE A 490 -29.08 -13.19 -44.05
CA PHE A 490 -28.98 -14.48 -44.75
C PHE A 490 -30.27 -14.85 -45.49
N VAL A 491 -30.21 -15.88 -46.33
CA VAL A 491 -31.33 -16.35 -47.15
C VAL A 491 -31.54 -17.85 -46.98
N VAL A 492 -32.80 -18.23 -46.76
CA VAL A 492 -33.24 -19.63 -46.76
C VAL A 492 -34.18 -19.83 -47.96
N TYR A 493 -33.77 -20.63 -48.94
CA TYR A 493 -34.56 -20.88 -50.15
C TYR A 493 -35.16 -22.29 -50.15
N ASP A 494 -36.34 -22.45 -50.74
CA ASP A 494 -36.95 -23.75 -50.98
C ASP A 494 -37.13 -23.97 -52.49
N PRO A 495 -36.30 -24.81 -53.14
CA PRO A 495 -36.44 -25.15 -54.56
C PRO A 495 -37.78 -25.78 -54.94
N SER A 496 -38.52 -26.28 -53.94
CA SER A 496 -39.84 -26.87 -54.11
C SER A 496 -40.99 -25.89 -53.83
N GLY A 497 -40.71 -24.72 -53.25
CA GLY A 497 -41.70 -23.76 -52.74
C GLY A 497 -42.54 -23.04 -53.80
N GLY A 498 -42.12 -23.07 -55.07
CA GLY A 498 -42.91 -22.51 -56.18
C GLY A 498 -42.09 -21.73 -57.20
N PHE A 499 -42.77 -20.86 -57.94
CA PHE A 499 -42.14 -19.91 -58.86
C PHE A 499 -42.99 -18.65 -59.03
N VAL A 500 -42.40 -17.59 -59.57
CA VAL A 500 -43.11 -16.33 -59.81
C VAL A 500 -43.03 -15.93 -61.27
N THR A 501 -44.13 -15.38 -61.77
CA THR A 501 -44.22 -14.70 -63.07
C THR A 501 -44.87 -13.34 -62.87
N GLY A 502 -44.38 -12.31 -63.53
CA GLY A 502 -44.99 -10.99 -63.45
C GLY A 502 -44.71 -10.16 -64.68
N GLY A 503 -45.57 -9.20 -64.94
CA GLY A 503 -45.33 -8.21 -65.98
C GLY A 503 -46.31 -7.06 -65.86
N GLY A 504 -45.92 -5.91 -66.38
CA GLY A 504 -46.72 -4.68 -66.30
C GLY A 504 -45.83 -3.45 -66.37
N TRP A 505 -46.27 -2.38 -65.74
CA TRP A 505 -45.51 -1.15 -65.61
C TRP A 505 -45.72 -0.51 -64.24
N ILE A 506 -44.74 0.27 -63.80
CA ILE A 506 -44.85 1.17 -62.64
C ILE A 506 -44.67 2.61 -63.10
N ASP A 507 -45.13 3.56 -62.29
CA ASP A 507 -44.75 4.96 -62.45
C ASP A 507 -43.48 5.22 -61.63
N SER A 508 -42.33 5.17 -62.29
CA SER A 508 -41.02 5.37 -61.66
C SER A 508 -40.98 6.76 -60.98
N PRO A 509 -40.73 6.83 -59.67
CA PRO A 509 -40.73 8.09 -58.94
C PRO A 509 -39.42 8.84 -59.18
N SER A 510 -39.47 10.17 -59.04
CA SER A 510 -38.25 10.97 -58.95
C SER A 510 -37.38 10.45 -57.79
N GLY A 511 -36.07 10.38 -58.01
CA GLY A 511 -35.10 9.82 -57.10
C GLY A 511 -34.80 8.33 -57.33
N ALA A 512 -35.61 7.61 -58.13
CA ALA A 512 -35.39 6.19 -58.35
C ALA A 512 -34.17 5.89 -59.23
N TYR A 513 -33.88 6.73 -60.23
CA TYR A 513 -32.75 6.58 -61.15
C TYR A 513 -31.59 7.47 -60.71
N MET A 514 -30.54 6.88 -60.16
CA MET A 514 -29.44 7.63 -59.52
C MET A 514 -28.61 8.50 -60.48
N PRO A 515 -28.35 8.09 -61.75
CA PRO A 515 -27.62 8.94 -62.70
C PRO A 515 -28.33 10.26 -63.02
N ASP A 516 -29.66 10.31 -62.96
CA ASP A 516 -30.44 11.55 -63.03
C ASP A 516 -31.70 11.44 -62.14
N PRO A 517 -31.61 11.85 -60.87
CA PRO A 517 -32.70 11.73 -59.89
C PRO A 517 -33.94 12.55 -60.24
N SER A 518 -33.85 13.50 -61.17
CA SER A 518 -35.00 14.33 -61.57
C SER A 518 -35.99 13.59 -62.45
N LEU A 519 -35.56 12.49 -63.09
CA LEU A 519 -36.39 11.74 -64.02
C LEU A 519 -37.42 10.89 -63.28
N SER A 520 -38.64 10.91 -63.81
CA SER A 520 -39.76 10.08 -63.38
C SER A 520 -40.57 9.62 -64.59
N GLY A 521 -41.51 8.70 -64.40
CA GLY A 521 -42.44 8.28 -65.42
C GLY A 521 -42.47 6.76 -65.64
N LYS A 522 -43.19 6.35 -66.69
CA LYS A 522 -43.52 4.95 -66.92
C LYS A 522 -42.28 4.07 -67.13
N ALA A 523 -42.14 3.03 -66.31
CA ALA A 523 -41.17 1.95 -66.49
C ALA A 523 -41.89 0.60 -66.68
N ASN A 524 -41.54 -0.15 -67.71
CA ASN A 524 -42.15 -1.46 -67.98
C ASN A 524 -41.26 -2.57 -67.44
N PHE A 525 -41.87 -3.66 -66.98
CA PHE A 525 -41.14 -4.81 -66.48
C PHE A 525 -41.81 -6.12 -66.91
N GLY A 526 -41.01 -7.18 -66.97
CA GLY A 526 -41.48 -8.54 -67.17
C GLY A 526 -40.50 -9.50 -66.53
N PHE A 527 -40.99 -10.52 -65.82
CA PHE A 527 -40.13 -11.52 -65.21
C PHE A 527 -40.76 -12.89 -65.08
N ILE A 528 -39.90 -13.91 -65.10
CA ILE A 528 -40.16 -15.26 -64.61
C ILE A 528 -38.93 -15.70 -63.83
N SER A 529 -39.12 -16.27 -62.65
CA SER A 529 -38.05 -16.90 -61.88
C SER A 529 -38.55 -18.21 -61.29
N LYS A 530 -37.82 -19.31 -61.55
CA LYS A 530 -38.22 -20.68 -61.19
C LYS A 530 -37.03 -21.61 -60.97
N TYR A 531 -37.08 -22.42 -59.92
CA TYR A 531 -36.22 -23.60 -59.79
C TYR A 531 -36.68 -24.73 -60.71
N LYS A 532 -35.75 -25.27 -61.50
CA LYS A 532 -35.98 -26.52 -62.24
C LYS A 532 -35.94 -27.70 -61.26
N LYS A 533 -36.63 -28.80 -61.59
CA LYS A 533 -36.65 -29.99 -60.74
C LYS A 533 -35.22 -30.47 -60.46
N GLY A 534 -34.83 -30.51 -59.18
CA GLY A 534 -33.49 -30.94 -58.74
C GLY A 534 -32.39 -29.90 -58.87
N ALA A 535 -32.71 -28.65 -59.23
CA ALA A 535 -31.76 -27.54 -59.28
C ALA A 535 -31.75 -26.75 -57.97
N THR A 536 -30.58 -26.28 -57.56
CA THR A 536 -30.37 -25.40 -56.39
C THR A 536 -30.22 -23.92 -56.79
N THR A 537 -30.19 -23.63 -58.09
CA THR A 537 -30.12 -22.27 -58.64
C THR A 537 -31.37 -22.00 -59.48
N PRO A 538 -32.04 -20.84 -59.35
CA PRO A 538 -33.20 -20.52 -60.17
C PRO A 538 -32.79 -20.28 -61.63
N THR A 539 -33.78 -20.37 -62.52
CA THR A 539 -33.66 -19.94 -63.91
C THR A 539 -34.83 -19.04 -64.25
N GLY A 540 -34.61 -18.10 -65.16
CA GLY A 540 -35.59 -17.07 -65.42
C GLY A 540 -35.21 -16.13 -66.55
N GLN A 541 -36.09 -15.17 -66.78
CA GLN A 541 -35.85 -13.99 -67.60
C GLN A 541 -36.47 -12.81 -66.86
N THR A 542 -35.72 -11.73 -66.70
CA THR A 542 -36.16 -10.47 -66.11
C THR A 542 -35.75 -9.35 -67.04
N GLU A 543 -36.71 -8.54 -67.43
CA GLU A 543 -36.55 -7.35 -68.25
C GLU A 543 -37.14 -6.16 -67.51
N PHE A 544 -36.41 -5.03 -67.50
CA PHE A 544 -36.88 -3.78 -66.93
C PHE A 544 -36.44 -2.61 -67.80
N VAL A 545 -37.40 -1.80 -68.26
CA VAL A 545 -37.16 -0.70 -69.19
C VAL A 545 -37.74 0.60 -68.63
N PHE A 546 -36.86 1.51 -68.24
CA PHE A 546 -37.21 2.89 -67.90
C PHE A 546 -36.79 3.82 -69.05
N GLN A 547 -37.72 4.07 -69.97
CA GLN A 547 -37.45 4.78 -71.22
C GLN A 547 -36.98 6.22 -71.00
N THR A 548 -37.52 6.91 -69.99
CA THR A 548 -37.17 8.31 -69.70
C THR A 548 -35.69 8.47 -69.33
N GLY A 549 -35.09 7.47 -68.66
CA GLY A 549 -33.69 7.46 -68.26
C GLY A 549 -32.77 6.62 -69.16
N ASP A 550 -33.23 6.19 -70.34
CA ASP A 550 -32.51 5.30 -71.26
C ASP A 550 -31.90 4.07 -70.54
N LEU A 551 -32.64 3.50 -69.57
CA LEU A 551 -32.21 2.32 -68.83
C LEU A 551 -32.97 1.10 -69.35
N ASN A 552 -32.22 0.15 -69.92
CA ASN A 552 -32.74 -1.13 -70.36
C ASN A 552 -31.97 -2.29 -69.71
N PHE A 553 -32.57 -2.92 -68.70
CA PHE A 553 -31.99 -3.99 -67.93
C PHE A 553 -32.46 -5.37 -68.40
N HIS A 554 -31.53 -6.33 -68.49
CA HIS A 554 -31.80 -7.74 -68.77
C HIS A 554 -31.04 -8.64 -67.79
N SER A 555 -31.73 -9.60 -67.16
CA SER A 555 -31.06 -10.60 -66.31
C SER A 555 -30.18 -11.56 -67.13
N SER A 556 -29.02 -11.91 -66.60
CA SER A 556 -28.10 -12.93 -67.13
C SER A 556 -28.08 -14.20 -66.27
N SER A 557 -28.21 -14.09 -64.95
CA SER A 557 -28.24 -15.22 -64.01
C SER A 557 -29.03 -14.90 -62.75
N TYR A 558 -29.29 -15.92 -61.93
CA TYR A 558 -30.08 -15.82 -60.70
C TYR A 558 -29.29 -16.50 -59.57
N ASP A 559 -29.23 -15.85 -58.42
CA ASP A 559 -28.56 -16.39 -57.23
C ASP A 559 -29.54 -17.29 -56.45
N TRP A 560 -30.74 -16.76 -56.19
CA TRP A 560 -31.79 -17.45 -55.43
C TRP A 560 -33.17 -16.86 -55.70
N LEU A 561 -34.20 -17.63 -55.32
CA LEU A 561 -35.61 -17.25 -55.32
C LEU A 561 -36.21 -17.73 -54.00
N VAL A 562 -36.92 -16.86 -53.31
CA VAL A 562 -37.71 -17.18 -52.13
C VAL A 562 -39.17 -16.88 -52.47
N VAL A 563 -40.03 -17.88 -52.31
CA VAL A 563 -41.48 -17.76 -52.40
C VAL A 563 -42.05 -17.96 -50.99
N THR A 564 -42.80 -16.99 -50.50
CA THR A 564 -43.39 -17.01 -49.15
C THR A 564 -44.91 -17.02 -49.29
N GLY A 565 -45.50 -18.21 -49.16
CA GLY A 565 -46.94 -18.41 -49.36
C GLY A 565 -47.38 -18.01 -50.78
N SER A 566 -48.65 -17.63 -50.92
CA SER A 566 -49.21 -17.14 -52.17
C SER A 566 -48.97 -15.65 -52.43
N ASP A 567 -48.33 -14.95 -51.49
CA ASP A 567 -48.46 -13.50 -51.37
C ASP A 567 -47.18 -12.74 -51.75
N TYR A 568 -45.99 -13.32 -51.54
CA TYR A 568 -44.73 -12.64 -51.89
C TYR A 568 -43.68 -13.57 -52.51
N ALA A 569 -42.93 -13.03 -53.46
CA ALA A 569 -41.72 -13.65 -53.99
C ALA A 569 -40.58 -12.62 -54.05
N ARG A 570 -39.37 -13.05 -53.69
CA ARG A 570 -38.15 -12.25 -53.78
C ARG A 570 -37.08 -13.04 -54.52
N PHE A 571 -36.32 -12.40 -55.39
CA PHE A 571 -35.22 -13.06 -56.08
C PHE A 571 -34.12 -12.08 -56.48
N LYS A 572 -32.88 -12.57 -56.42
CA LYS A 572 -31.65 -11.83 -56.70
C LYS A 572 -30.92 -12.49 -57.87
N GLY A 573 -30.15 -11.70 -58.61
CA GLY A 573 -29.23 -12.23 -59.60
C GLY A 573 -28.34 -11.17 -60.23
N TRP A 574 -27.86 -11.50 -61.42
CA TRP A 574 -27.05 -10.63 -62.27
C TRP A 574 -27.77 -10.26 -63.55
N GLY A 575 -27.32 -9.20 -64.19
CA GLY A 575 -27.77 -8.77 -65.50
C GLY A 575 -26.86 -7.73 -66.14
N SER A 576 -27.38 -7.13 -67.21
CA SER A 576 -26.77 -6.06 -67.95
C SER A 576 -27.68 -4.85 -68.04
N ILE A 577 -27.10 -3.65 -68.10
CA ILE A 577 -27.80 -2.41 -68.46
C ILE A 577 -27.30 -1.99 -69.84
N ASN A 578 -28.22 -1.80 -70.78
CA ASN A 578 -27.91 -1.38 -72.16
C ASN A 578 -26.87 -2.27 -72.87
N GLY A 579 -26.81 -3.55 -72.48
CA GLY A 579 -25.86 -4.53 -73.01
C GLY A 579 -24.53 -4.62 -72.27
N GLU A 580 -24.27 -3.77 -71.28
CA GLU A 580 -23.08 -3.84 -70.42
C GLU A 580 -23.36 -4.74 -69.21
N GLU A 581 -22.60 -5.83 -69.05
CA GLU A 581 -22.71 -6.75 -67.91
C GLU A 581 -22.10 -6.16 -66.62
N GLY A 582 -22.33 -6.85 -65.49
CA GLY A 582 -21.73 -6.50 -64.19
C GLY A 582 -22.71 -5.88 -63.19
N TYR A 583 -24.01 -5.86 -63.52
CA TYR A 583 -25.03 -5.32 -62.63
C TYR A 583 -25.74 -6.43 -61.87
N ARG A 584 -25.96 -6.21 -60.59
CA ARG A 584 -26.83 -6.98 -59.72
C ARG A 584 -28.25 -6.47 -59.81
N PHE A 585 -29.21 -7.34 -59.53
CA PHE A 585 -30.58 -6.94 -59.29
C PHE A 585 -31.22 -7.72 -58.16
N MET A 586 -32.22 -7.12 -57.52
CA MET A 586 -33.14 -7.76 -56.59
C MET A 586 -34.56 -7.30 -56.93
N ILE A 587 -35.49 -8.25 -56.98
CA ILE A 587 -36.92 -7.97 -57.14
C ILE A 587 -37.69 -8.39 -55.89
N TRP A 588 -38.64 -7.55 -55.49
CA TRP A 588 -39.72 -7.86 -54.56
C TRP A 588 -41.03 -7.83 -55.35
N ALA A 589 -41.74 -8.94 -55.37
CA ALA A 589 -42.99 -9.12 -56.09
C ALA A 589 -44.09 -9.55 -55.12
N GLY A 590 -45.11 -8.70 -54.94
CA GLY A 590 -46.31 -8.98 -54.15
C GLY A 590 -47.46 -9.44 -55.04
N ASN A 591 -48.25 -10.40 -54.56
CA ASN A 591 -49.46 -10.93 -55.18
C ASN A 591 -50.65 -10.61 -54.27
N GLY A 592 -51.37 -9.55 -54.65
CA GLY A 592 -52.41 -8.86 -53.88
C GLY A 592 -51.93 -7.57 -53.21
N PRO A 593 -52.66 -6.43 -53.36
CA PRO A 593 -52.56 -5.66 -54.62
C PRO A 593 -51.20 -5.89 -55.31
N ASP A 594 -51.18 -6.12 -56.62
CA ASP A 594 -49.92 -6.46 -57.30
C ASP A 594 -48.90 -5.32 -57.16
N THR A 595 -47.83 -5.60 -56.41
CA THR A 595 -46.77 -4.64 -56.13
C THR A 595 -45.42 -5.11 -56.62
N PHE A 596 -44.60 -4.16 -57.09
CA PHE A 596 -43.31 -4.41 -57.68
C PHE A 596 -42.27 -3.42 -57.15
N ARG A 597 -41.15 -3.97 -56.69
CA ARG A 597 -39.90 -3.24 -56.49
C ARG A 597 -38.77 -3.93 -57.23
N ILE A 598 -37.91 -3.15 -57.86
CA ILE A 598 -36.62 -3.58 -58.38
C ILE A 598 -35.52 -2.63 -57.92
N LYS A 599 -34.44 -3.20 -57.38
CA LYS A 599 -33.18 -2.51 -57.12
C LYS A 599 -32.12 -3.08 -58.07
N ILE A 600 -31.36 -2.22 -58.74
CA ILE A 600 -30.27 -2.54 -59.67
C ILE A 600 -29.03 -1.76 -59.23
N TRP A 601 -27.89 -2.44 -59.10
CA TRP A 601 -26.63 -1.84 -58.65
C TRP A 601 -25.42 -2.55 -59.26
N TRP A 602 -24.23 -1.98 -59.11
CA TRP A 602 -22.97 -2.67 -59.36
C TRP A 602 -22.09 -2.59 -58.11
N GLU A 603 -21.10 -3.48 -58.00
CA GLU A 603 -20.28 -3.64 -56.80
C GLU A 603 -18.84 -3.15 -57.08
N ASP A 604 -18.29 -2.30 -56.19
CA ASP A 604 -16.86 -1.95 -56.14
C ASP A 604 -16.28 -2.42 -54.80
N GLY A 605 -15.71 -3.63 -54.78
CA GLY A 605 -15.44 -4.32 -53.52
C GLY A 605 -16.74 -4.62 -52.76
N GLU A 606 -16.87 -4.11 -51.54
CA GLU A 606 -18.09 -4.23 -50.71
C GLU A 606 -19.07 -3.05 -50.89
N ILE A 607 -18.74 -2.07 -51.73
CA ILE A 607 -19.57 -0.88 -51.92
C ILE A 607 -20.64 -1.15 -52.99
N GLU A 608 -21.91 -1.11 -52.60
CA GLU A 608 -23.04 -1.14 -53.53
C GLU A 608 -23.29 0.23 -54.17
N ASN A 609 -23.07 0.34 -55.48
CA ASN A 609 -23.36 1.54 -56.26
C ASN A 609 -24.71 1.40 -56.96
N VAL A 610 -25.75 1.93 -56.33
CA VAL A 610 -27.14 1.85 -56.82
C VAL A 610 -27.30 2.65 -58.11
N VAL A 611 -27.87 2.01 -59.13
CA VAL A 611 -28.23 2.64 -60.42
C VAL A 611 -29.71 2.97 -60.45
N TYR A 612 -30.56 2.04 -59.98
CA TYR A 612 -32.00 2.22 -59.95
C TYR A 612 -32.61 1.53 -58.72
N ASP A 613 -33.49 2.22 -57.99
CA ASP A 613 -34.33 1.64 -56.94
C ASP A 613 -35.66 2.41 -56.88
N ASN A 614 -36.77 1.76 -57.20
CA ASN A 614 -38.08 2.41 -57.13
C ASN A 614 -38.63 2.51 -55.70
N GLY A 615 -37.90 2.05 -54.68
CA GLY A 615 -38.33 2.14 -53.30
C GLY A 615 -39.43 1.12 -52.97
N MET A 616 -40.24 1.41 -51.95
CA MET A 616 -41.27 0.49 -51.44
C MET A 616 -42.13 -0.14 -52.54
N ASP A 617 -42.61 -1.37 -52.32
CA ASP A 617 -43.33 -2.18 -53.29
C ASP A 617 -44.50 -1.38 -53.93
N GLN A 618 -44.35 -0.96 -55.19
CA GLN A 618 -45.27 -0.05 -55.86
C GLN A 618 -46.37 -0.81 -56.59
N GLU A 619 -47.61 -0.33 -56.51
CA GLU A 619 -48.71 -0.89 -57.30
C GLU A 619 -48.39 -0.84 -58.80
N ILE A 620 -48.67 -1.93 -59.49
CA ILE A 620 -48.41 -2.06 -60.93
C ILE A 620 -49.64 -1.68 -61.74
N GLY A 621 -49.40 -1.16 -62.94
CA GLY A 621 -50.41 -1.00 -63.98
C GLY A 621 -50.21 -1.98 -65.14
N GLY A 622 -51.30 -2.33 -65.83
CA GLY A 622 -51.24 -2.97 -67.16
C GLY A 622 -50.64 -4.37 -67.23
N GLY A 623 -50.92 -5.23 -66.25
CA GLY A 623 -50.48 -6.63 -66.23
C GLY A 623 -50.87 -7.31 -64.92
N SER A 624 -50.11 -8.32 -64.49
CA SER A 624 -50.33 -9.01 -63.22
C SER A 624 -49.05 -9.66 -62.69
N ILE A 625 -48.94 -9.82 -61.38
CA ILE A 625 -47.97 -10.69 -60.71
C ILE A 625 -48.69 -11.94 -60.23
N VAL A 626 -48.10 -13.12 -60.52
CA VAL A 626 -48.68 -14.41 -60.14
C VAL A 626 -47.61 -15.24 -59.45
N ILE A 627 -47.90 -15.60 -58.20
CA ILE A 627 -47.10 -16.54 -57.43
C ILE A 627 -47.72 -17.93 -57.56
N HIS A 628 -46.92 -18.87 -58.05
CA HIS A 628 -47.31 -20.25 -58.27
C HIS A 628 -46.72 -21.10 -57.14
N THR A 629 -47.47 -21.24 -56.05
CA THR A 629 -47.15 -22.18 -54.98
C THR A 629 -47.44 -23.62 -55.41
N LYS A 630 -46.80 -24.59 -54.77
CA LYS A 630 -47.04 -26.02 -55.01
C LYS A 630 -48.02 -26.63 -54.02
#